data_AF-A0A8T7FMA2-F1
#
_entry.id   AF-A0A8T7FMA2-F1
#
_cell.length_a   1.000
_cell.length_b   1.000
_cell.length_c   1.000
_cell.angle_alpha   90.00
_cell.angle_beta   90.00
_cell.angle_gamma   90.00
#
_symmetry.space_group_name_H-M   'P 1'
#
loop_
_entity.id
_entity.type
_entity.pdbx_description
1 polymer ?
#
loop_
_entity_poly.entity_id
_entity_poly.type
_entity_poly.pdbx_seq_one_letter_code
_entity_poly.pdbx_strand_id
1 'polypeptide(L)'
;MVQTEAGDIAAKEIILAANAWTGKIIPQFRMRVFPAESYVIATEPLSGDLAAKVIPKNRAAYDTRRVLAYYRLSPEKRMVWGGELTMRGAHPQTNIAALRNGMARVFPELANTRLDYFWGGTLALTLDETAHAGRVDGMWYSMAYVGHGVTLATYLGQQLANGVLGKPVDNPFADLNIPLAPPYQDNAWFVNIGKLWYRVLDLIA
;
A
#
# COMPACT_ATOMS: atom_id res chain seq x y z
N MET A 1 -20.12 21.95 0.91
CA MET A 1 -20.04 22.12 2.38
C MET A 1 -19.46 20.84 2.95
N VAL A 2 -18.50 20.91 3.86
CA VAL A 2 -17.92 19.74 4.53
C VAL A 2 -18.35 19.82 6.00
N GLN A 3 -19.08 18.81 6.46
CA GLN A 3 -19.56 18.73 7.84
C GLN A 3 -18.50 18.04 8.70
N THR A 4 -18.20 18.61 9.85
CA THR A 4 -17.26 18.03 10.83
C THR A 4 -17.87 18.12 12.23
N GLU A 5 -17.35 17.34 13.18
CA GLU A 5 -17.79 17.40 14.58
C GLU A 5 -17.55 18.78 15.22
N ALA A 6 -16.60 19.57 14.68
CA ALA A 6 -16.27 20.91 15.16
C ALA A 6 -17.01 22.03 14.41
N GLY A 7 -17.89 21.70 13.47
CA GLY A 7 -18.66 22.64 12.66
C GLY A 7 -18.48 22.45 11.16
N ASP A 8 -19.20 23.30 10.41
CA ASP A 8 -19.29 23.19 8.95
C ASP A 8 -18.29 24.11 8.25
N ILE A 9 -17.67 23.59 7.19
CA ILE A 9 -16.73 24.32 6.35
C ILE A 9 -17.34 24.52 4.96
N ALA A 10 -17.47 25.79 4.54
CA ALA A 10 -17.79 26.14 3.17
C ALA A 10 -16.50 26.21 2.34
N ALA A 11 -16.44 25.45 1.25
CA ALA A 11 -15.31 25.42 0.33
C ALA A 11 -15.82 25.45 -1.11
N LYS A 12 -15.09 26.15 -1.99
CA LYS A 12 -15.37 26.18 -3.43
C LYS A 12 -14.88 24.91 -4.11
N GLU A 13 -13.72 24.43 -3.68
CA GLU A 13 -13.03 23.24 -4.20
C GLU A 13 -12.74 22.30 -3.04
N ILE A 14 -12.93 21.00 -3.27
CA ILE A 14 -12.73 19.95 -2.28
C ILE A 14 -11.87 18.86 -2.92
N ILE A 15 -10.86 18.40 -2.18
CA ILE A 15 -10.02 17.26 -2.56
C ILE A 15 -10.29 16.11 -1.59
N LEU A 16 -10.71 14.98 -2.12
CA LEU A 16 -10.87 13.71 -1.44
C LEU A 16 -9.58 12.89 -1.55
N ALA A 17 -8.77 12.95 -0.50
CA ALA A 17 -7.50 12.21 -0.36
C ALA A 17 -7.57 11.16 0.77
N ALA A 18 -8.74 10.55 0.95
CA ALA A 18 -9.01 9.60 2.04
C ALA A 18 -8.66 8.13 1.70
N ASN A 19 -8.08 7.88 0.53
CA ASN A 19 -7.59 6.57 0.07
C ASN A 19 -8.51 5.38 0.46
N ALA A 20 -8.09 4.49 1.37
CA ALA A 20 -8.84 3.30 1.78
C ALA A 20 -10.18 3.60 2.48
N TRP A 21 -10.34 4.82 2.99
CA TRP A 21 -11.56 5.29 3.66
C TRP A 21 -12.52 6.01 2.72
N THR A 22 -12.14 6.25 1.46
CA THR A 22 -12.97 6.95 0.48
C THR A 22 -14.36 6.32 0.31
N GLY A 23 -14.48 5.00 0.35
CA GLY A 23 -15.78 4.31 0.25
C GLY A 23 -16.74 4.57 1.43
N LYS A 24 -16.24 5.03 2.58
CA LYS A 24 -17.06 5.44 3.73
C LYS A 24 -17.60 6.87 3.59
N ILE A 25 -16.89 7.69 2.82
CA ILE A 25 -17.25 9.08 2.56
C ILE A 25 -18.17 9.14 1.34
N ILE A 26 -17.80 8.43 0.27
CA ILE A 26 -18.52 8.41 -1.00
C ILE A 26 -18.91 6.96 -1.33
N PRO A 27 -20.20 6.60 -1.19
CA PRO A 27 -20.68 5.23 -1.37
C PRO A 27 -20.36 4.59 -2.73
N GLN A 28 -20.21 5.39 -3.79
CA GLN A 28 -19.91 4.89 -5.14
C GLN A 28 -18.58 4.13 -5.23
N PHE A 29 -17.64 4.41 -4.32
CA PHE A 29 -16.32 3.78 -4.28
C PHE A 29 -16.26 2.57 -3.35
N ARG A 30 -17.30 2.34 -2.52
CA ARG A 30 -17.33 1.27 -1.51
C ARG A 30 -17.05 -0.11 -2.09
N MET A 31 -17.55 -0.40 -3.30
CA MET A 31 -17.36 -1.70 -3.95
C MET A 31 -16.24 -1.70 -5.00
N ARG A 32 -15.43 -0.65 -5.05
CA ARG A 32 -14.40 -0.45 -6.08
C ARG A 32 -13.01 -0.34 -5.47
N VAL A 33 -12.91 0.31 -4.31
CA VAL A 33 -11.68 0.48 -3.55
C VAL A 33 -11.80 -0.28 -2.24
N PHE A 34 -11.03 -1.36 -2.09
CA PHE A 34 -11.08 -2.24 -0.93
C PHE A 34 -9.83 -2.14 -0.05
N PRO A 35 -9.98 -2.13 1.28
CA PRO A 35 -8.85 -2.07 2.19
C PRO A 35 -8.14 -3.43 2.28
N ALA A 36 -6.81 -3.40 2.26
CA ALA A 36 -5.97 -4.53 2.64
C ALA A 36 -4.90 -4.06 3.63
N GLU A 37 -4.37 -4.98 4.41
CA GLU A 37 -3.29 -4.70 5.36
C GLU A 37 -1.96 -5.16 4.79
N SER A 38 -0.95 -4.30 4.90
CA SER A 38 0.43 -4.65 4.63
C SER A 38 1.29 -4.39 5.86
N TYR A 39 2.31 -5.23 6.04
CA TYR A 39 3.09 -5.30 7.25
C TYR A 39 4.59 -5.24 6.96
N VAL A 40 5.33 -4.71 7.93
CA VAL A 40 6.78 -4.55 7.88
C VAL A 40 7.37 -4.96 9.23
N ILE A 41 8.52 -5.63 9.18
CA ILE A 41 9.36 -5.93 10.34
C ILE A 41 10.67 -5.15 10.21
N ALA A 42 11.26 -4.79 11.36
CA ALA A 42 12.63 -4.31 11.40
C ALA A 42 13.44 -5.08 12.46
N THR A 43 14.65 -5.47 12.07
CA THR A 43 15.58 -6.15 12.96
C THR A 43 16.18 -5.21 14.01
N GLU A 44 16.89 -5.79 14.98
CA GLU A 44 17.95 -5.08 15.68
C GLU A 44 19.01 -4.53 14.69
N PRO A 45 19.81 -3.51 15.07
CA PRO A 45 20.90 -3.03 14.23
C PRO A 45 21.86 -4.18 13.90
N LEU A 46 22.10 -4.41 12.62
CA LEU A 46 23.05 -5.44 12.18
C LEU A 46 24.48 -4.94 12.40
N SER A 47 25.41 -5.87 12.65
CA SER A 47 26.83 -5.54 12.66
C SER A 47 27.27 -4.99 11.30
N GLY A 48 28.36 -4.21 11.27
CA GLY A 48 28.87 -3.64 10.02
C GLY A 48 29.13 -4.70 8.95
N ASP A 49 29.72 -5.83 9.35
CA ASP A 49 30.03 -6.95 8.46
C ASP A 49 28.76 -7.65 7.97
N LEU A 50 27.79 -7.89 8.85
CA LEU A 50 26.53 -8.53 8.47
C LEU A 50 25.72 -7.64 7.53
N ALA A 51 25.61 -6.34 7.83
CA ALA A 51 24.99 -5.34 6.97
C ALA A 51 25.64 -5.28 5.58
N ALA A 52 26.98 -5.23 5.53
CA ALA A 52 27.75 -5.21 4.29
C ALA A 52 27.67 -6.54 3.52
N LYS A 53 27.40 -7.67 4.20
CA LYS A 53 27.16 -8.95 3.56
C LYS A 53 25.78 -9.02 2.90
N VAL A 54 24.72 -8.63 3.63
CA VAL A 54 23.34 -8.76 3.14
C VAL A 54 22.97 -7.69 2.11
N ILE A 55 23.41 -6.44 2.29
CA ILE A 55 23.18 -5.35 1.34
C ILE A 55 24.48 -4.54 1.14
N PRO A 56 25.46 -5.07 0.38
CA PRO A 56 26.81 -4.49 0.27
C PRO A 56 26.87 -3.03 -0.18
N LYS A 57 25.92 -2.62 -1.02
CA LYS A 57 25.86 -1.26 -1.60
C LYS A 57 24.73 -0.42 -1.02
N ASN A 58 24.15 -0.84 0.11
CA ASN A 58 23.01 -0.20 0.77
C ASN A 58 21.86 0.22 -0.19
N ARG A 59 21.51 -0.67 -1.13
CA ARG A 59 20.43 -0.44 -2.10
C ARG A 59 19.11 -0.94 -1.53
N ALA A 60 18.02 -0.24 -1.84
CA ALA A 60 16.69 -0.81 -1.70
C ALA A 60 16.51 -1.90 -2.78
N ALA A 61 15.92 -3.02 -2.38
CA ALA A 61 15.66 -4.15 -3.25
C ALA A 61 14.22 -4.62 -3.08
N TYR A 62 13.69 -5.22 -4.14
CA TYR A 62 12.43 -5.94 -4.14
C TYR A 62 12.58 -7.13 -5.10
N ASP A 63 11.75 -8.15 -4.92
CA ASP A 63 11.74 -9.30 -5.83
C ASP A 63 10.71 -9.17 -6.95
N THR A 64 10.73 -10.11 -7.89
CA THR A 64 9.83 -10.12 -9.07
C THR A 64 8.56 -10.92 -8.85
N ARG A 65 8.25 -11.31 -7.59
CA ARG A 65 7.06 -12.09 -7.26
C ARG A 65 5.81 -11.21 -7.29
N ARG A 66 4.65 -11.80 -7.53
CA ARG A 66 3.37 -11.08 -7.50
C ARG A 66 3.00 -10.66 -6.09
N VAL A 67 3.30 -11.51 -5.10
CA VAL A 67 3.30 -11.13 -3.68
C VAL A 67 4.72 -10.71 -3.30
N LEU A 68 5.06 -9.49 -3.68
CA LEU A 68 6.44 -9.03 -3.63
C LEU A 68 6.97 -8.85 -2.20
N ALA A 69 8.25 -9.17 -2.00
CA ALA A 69 8.99 -8.70 -0.84
C ALA A 69 9.85 -7.50 -1.23
N TYR A 70 9.93 -6.51 -0.33
CA TYR A 70 10.75 -5.32 -0.49
C TYR A 70 11.54 -5.06 0.80
N TYR A 71 12.80 -4.71 0.67
CA TYR A 71 13.68 -4.59 1.81
C TYR A 71 14.84 -3.62 1.55
N ARG A 72 15.33 -3.03 2.65
CA ARG A 72 16.51 -2.16 2.65
C ARG A 72 17.10 -2.10 4.05
N LEU A 73 18.33 -1.62 4.17
CA LEU A 73 18.83 -1.21 5.48
C LEU A 73 18.31 0.20 5.84
N SER A 74 17.96 0.40 7.12
CA SER A 74 17.78 1.73 7.68
C SER A 74 19.13 2.46 7.82
N PRO A 75 19.16 3.79 8.08
CA PRO A 75 20.40 4.50 8.41
C PRO A 75 21.16 3.88 9.60
N GLU A 76 20.45 3.25 10.54
CA GLU A 76 21.01 2.52 11.69
C GLU A 76 21.41 1.06 11.37
N LYS A 77 21.43 0.66 10.09
CA LYS A 77 21.74 -0.70 9.63
C LYS A 77 20.78 -1.78 10.15
N ARG A 78 19.51 -1.45 10.37
CA ARG A 78 18.45 -2.45 10.61
C ARG A 78 17.96 -2.96 9.27
N MET A 79 17.77 -4.27 9.11
CA MET A 79 17.03 -4.79 7.97
C MET A 79 15.56 -4.42 8.14
N VAL A 80 15.04 -3.55 7.27
CA VAL A 80 13.63 -3.21 7.16
C VAL A 80 13.06 -4.08 6.04
N TRP A 81 12.17 -5.00 6.41
CA TRP A 81 11.62 -6.00 5.50
C TRP A 81 10.10 -5.88 5.48
N GLY A 82 9.57 -5.53 4.33
CA GLY A 82 8.15 -5.54 4.04
C GLY A 82 7.84 -6.55 2.94
N GLY A 83 6.56 -6.88 2.82
CA GLY A 83 6.14 -7.89 1.85
C GLY A 83 5.29 -8.92 2.53
N GLU A 84 4.06 -8.55 2.78
CA GLU A 84 2.94 -9.44 3.02
C GLU A 84 1.70 -8.57 2.81
N LEU A 85 0.69 -9.14 2.16
CA LEU A 85 -0.61 -8.53 1.96
C LEU A 85 -1.64 -9.46 2.58
N THR A 86 -2.60 -8.95 3.33
CA THR A 86 -3.68 -9.76 3.88
C THR A 86 -4.96 -8.95 3.92
N MET A 87 -6.10 -9.65 3.94
CA MET A 87 -7.36 -9.02 4.30
C MET A 87 -7.26 -8.39 5.70
N ARG A 88 -8.05 -7.33 5.90
CA ARG A 88 -8.15 -6.62 7.17
C ARG A 88 -8.57 -7.53 8.32
N GLY A 89 -7.95 -7.36 9.49
CA GLY A 89 -8.29 -8.12 10.71
C GLY A 89 -7.59 -9.47 10.84
N ALA A 90 -6.54 -9.72 10.05
CA ALA A 90 -5.71 -10.92 10.21
C ALA A 90 -4.85 -10.84 11.49
N HIS A 91 -4.59 -11.98 12.12
CA HIS A 91 -3.79 -12.04 13.35
C HIS A 91 -2.34 -11.55 13.10
N PRO A 92 -1.84 -10.57 13.87
CA PRO A 92 -0.49 -10.00 13.69
C PRO A 92 0.64 -11.03 13.74
N GLN A 93 0.51 -12.05 14.59
CA GLN A 93 1.55 -13.07 14.80
C GLN A 93 1.84 -13.90 13.53
N THR A 94 0.80 -14.23 12.75
CA THR A 94 0.95 -14.98 11.49
C THR A 94 1.73 -14.19 10.46
N ASN A 95 1.54 -12.87 10.43
CA ASN A 95 2.24 -11.97 9.50
C ASN A 95 3.73 -11.81 9.87
N ILE A 96 4.05 -11.71 11.16
CA ILE A 96 5.44 -11.65 11.64
C ILE A 96 6.20 -12.91 11.21
N ALA A 97 5.62 -14.09 11.42
CA ALA A 97 6.25 -15.35 11.05
C ALA A 97 6.48 -15.46 9.53
N ALA A 98 5.49 -15.05 8.73
CA ALA A 98 5.60 -15.05 7.27
C ALA A 98 6.71 -14.10 6.77
N LEU A 99 6.77 -12.87 7.31
CA LEU A 99 7.81 -11.89 6.99
C LEU A 99 9.20 -12.39 7.40
N ARG A 100 9.35 -12.95 8.61
CA ARG A 100 10.62 -13.56 9.07
C ARG A 100 11.06 -14.69 8.16
N ASN A 101 10.15 -15.58 7.78
CA ASN A 101 10.46 -16.69 6.88
C ASN A 101 10.85 -16.21 5.48
N GLY A 102 10.19 -15.17 4.96
CA GLY A 102 10.57 -14.52 3.71
C GLY A 102 11.98 -13.93 3.76
N MET A 103 12.28 -13.19 4.85
CA MET A 103 13.61 -12.63 5.10
C MET A 103 14.67 -13.72 5.19
N ALA A 104 14.45 -14.77 5.99
CA ALA A 104 15.39 -15.87 6.18
C ALA A 104 15.62 -16.71 4.92
N ARG A 105 14.63 -16.76 4.02
CA ARG A 105 14.78 -17.44 2.72
C ARG A 105 15.77 -16.71 1.79
N VAL A 106 15.76 -15.38 1.82
CA VAL A 106 16.67 -14.56 1.00
C VAL A 106 18.02 -14.35 1.70
N PHE A 107 18.00 -14.16 3.02
CA PHE A 107 19.17 -13.95 3.86
C PHE A 107 19.19 -14.96 5.01
N PRO A 108 19.69 -16.18 4.79
CA PRO A 108 19.75 -17.21 5.83
C PRO A 108 20.48 -16.77 7.10
N GLU A 109 21.49 -15.89 6.98
CA GLU A 109 22.19 -15.28 8.12
C GLU A 109 21.29 -14.46 9.06
N LEU A 110 20.12 -14.01 8.59
CA LEU A 110 19.18 -13.21 9.39
C LEU A 110 18.09 -14.05 10.08
N ALA A 111 18.10 -15.39 9.92
CA ALA A 111 17.05 -16.26 10.43
C ALA A 111 16.80 -16.09 11.95
N ASN A 112 17.88 -15.93 12.71
CA ASN A 112 17.85 -15.81 14.17
C ASN A 112 17.98 -14.37 14.69
N THR A 113 18.05 -13.37 13.79
CA THR A 113 18.16 -11.97 14.20
C THR A 113 16.91 -11.54 14.97
N ARG A 114 17.08 -10.78 16.06
CA ARG A 114 15.94 -10.25 16.81
C ARG A 114 15.17 -9.23 15.98
N LEU A 115 13.86 -9.24 16.08
CA LEU A 115 12.99 -8.19 15.53
C LEU A 115 12.69 -7.22 16.65
N ASP A 116 13.07 -5.95 16.46
CA ASP A 116 12.79 -4.89 17.42
C ASP A 116 11.45 -4.21 17.13
N TYR A 117 11.02 -4.19 15.86
CA TYR A 117 9.80 -3.52 15.45
C TYR A 117 8.96 -4.35 14.49
N PHE A 118 7.66 -4.16 14.60
CA PHE A 118 6.64 -4.63 13.69
C PHE A 118 5.56 -3.56 13.59
N TRP A 119 5.17 -3.22 12.37
CA TRP A 119 4.06 -2.31 12.13
C TRP A 119 3.32 -2.70 10.85
N GLY A 120 2.12 -2.17 10.70
CA GLY A 120 1.32 -2.34 9.51
C GLY A 120 0.60 -1.07 9.12
N GLY A 121 -0.01 -1.11 7.94
CA GLY A 121 -0.80 -0.02 7.40
C GLY A 121 -1.90 -0.53 6.48
N THR A 122 -2.95 0.28 6.34
CA THR A 122 -4.04 -0.01 5.40
C THR A 122 -3.70 0.53 4.02
N LEU A 123 -3.67 -0.36 3.05
CA LEU A 123 -3.61 -0.06 1.63
C LEU A 123 -5.02 0.03 1.06
N ALA A 124 -5.18 0.84 0.02
CA ALA A 124 -6.36 0.86 -0.82
C ALA A 124 -6.02 0.13 -2.12
N LEU A 125 -6.76 -0.94 -2.40
CA LEU A 125 -6.58 -1.76 -3.58
C LEU A 125 -7.78 -1.63 -4.50
N THR A 126 -7.55 -1.89 -5.77
CA THR A 126 -8.56 -2.03 -6.83
C THR A 126 -8.26 -3.31 -7.61
N LEU A 127 -9.23 -3.84 -8.33
CA LEU A 127 -9.03 -5.08 -9.11
C LEU A 127 -8.13 -4.88 -10.34
N ASP A 128 -8.01 -3.66 -10.84
CA ASP A 128 -7.12 -3.29 -11.95
C ASP A 128 -5.72 -2.88 -11.49
N GLU A 129 -5.45 -2.95 -10.19
CA GLU A 129 -4.12 -2.75 -9.57
C GLU A 129 -3.45 -1.41 -9.93
N THR A 130 -4.24 -0.36 -10.18
CA THR A 130 -3.73 0.97 -10.54
C THR A 130 -4.32 2.07 -9.68
N ALA A 131 -3.66 3.23 -9.69
CA ALA A 131 -4.16 4.43 -9.04
C ALA A 131 -5.34 5.02 -9.81
N HIS A 132 -6.23 5.70 -9.09
CA HIS A 132 -7.40 6.35 -9.68
C HIS A 132 -7.50 7.79 -9.21
N ALA A 133 -7.73 8.69 -10.15
CA ALA A 133 -7.94 10.10 -9.91
C ALA A 133 -9.06 10.64 -10.82
N GLY A 134 -9.63 11.78 -10.46
CA GLY A 134 -10.67 12.41 -11.27
C GLY A 134 -11.60 13.28 -10.44
N ARG A 135 -12.86 13.38 -10.87
CA ARG A 135 -13.91 14.09 -10.14
C ARG A 135 -15.10 13.20 -9.79
N VAL A 136 -15.69 13.44 -8.62
CA VAL A 136 -16.97 12.87 -8.17
C VAL A 136 -17.75 13.94 -7.43
N ASP A 137 -19.04 14.11 -7.74
CA ASP A 137 -19.94 15.01 -7.00
C ASP A 137 -19.33 16.42 -6.78
N GLY A 138 -18.62 16.93 -7.80
CA GLY A 138 -17.92 18.21 -7.76
C GLY A 138 -16.56 18.22 -7.04
N MET A 139 -16.18 17.15 -6.33
CA MET A 139 -14.91 17.00 -5.62
C MET A 139 -13.84 16.36 -6.51
N TRP A 140 -12.59 16.77 -6.33
CA TRP A 140 -11.42 16.09 -6.90
C TRP A 140 -11.06 14.90 -6.04
N TYR A 141 -10.54 13.82 -6.62
CA TYR A 141 -10.03 12.69 -5.84
C TYR A 141 -8.74 12.14 -6.41
N SER A 142 -7.93 11.55 -5.53
CA SER A 142 -6.80 10.69 -5.88
C SER A 142 -6.66 9.62 -4.81
N MET A 143 -6.66 8.36 -5.21
CA MET A 143 -6.77 7.22 -4.31
C MET A 143 -6.27 5.92 -4.97
N ALA A 144 -6.38 4.82 -4.23
CA ALA A 144 -6.11 3.47 -4.69
C ALA A 144 -4.69 3.31 -5.24
N TYR A 145 -3.69 3.87 -4.58
CA TYR A 145 -2.31 3.82 -5.08
C TYR A 145 -1.66 2.41 -5.08
N VAL A 146 -2.36 1.38 -4.60
CA VAL A 146 -1.92 -0.04 -4.63
C VAL A 146 -0.48 -0.24 -4.15
N GLY A 147 -0.11 0.41 -3.03
CA GLY A 147 1.25 0.31 -2.47
C GLY A 147 2.30 1.25 -3.07
N HIS A 148 1.96 2.02 -4.11
CA HIS A 148 2.85 3.00 -4.77
C HIS A 148 2.56 4.45 -4.37
N GLY A 149 1.89 4.67 -3.23
CA GLY A 149 1.44 6.01 -2.82
C GLY A 149 2.59 7.00 -2.61
N VAL A 150 3.71 6.58 -2.04
CA VAL A 150 4.85 7.48 -1.77
C VAL A 150 5.43 8.05 -3.06
N THR A 151 5.50 7.25 -4.12
CA THR A 151 6.06 7.68 -5.40
C THR A 151 5.02 8.42 -6.26
N LEU A 152 3.80 7.90 -6.34
CA LEU A 152 2.76 8.45 -7.22
C LEU A 152 2.05 9.68 -6.66
N ALA A 153 1.91 9.81 -5.33
CA ALA A 153 1.11 10.89 -4.74
C ALA A 153 1.71 12.29 -4.97
N THR A 154 3.04 12.41 -5.13
CA THR A 154 3.65 13.71 -5.47
C THR A 154 3.19 14.20 -6.84
N TYR A 155 3.22 13.31 -7.83
CA TYR A 155 2.77 13.63 -9.18
C TYR A 155 1.25 13.84 -9.22
N LEU A 156 0.47 12.91 -8.67
CA LEU A 156 -0.99 13.00 -8.68
C LEU A 156 -1.50 14.20 -7.86
N GLY A 157 -0.86 14.54 -6.75
CA GLY A 157 -1.14 15.75 -5.99
C GLY A 157 -0.92 17.02 -6.80
N GLN A 158 0.15 17.07 -7.61
CA GLN A 158 0.38 18.19 -8.53
C GLN A 158 -0.69 18.28 -9.62
N GLN A 159 -1.12 17.15 -10.18
CA GLN A 159 -2.19 17.12 -11.18
C GLN A 159 -3.53 17.59 -10.60
N LEU A 160 -3.86 17.17 -9.39
CA LEU A 160 -5.05 17.65 -8.67
C LEU A 160 -4.97 19.15 -8.41
N ALA A 161 -3.82 19.66 -7.96
CA ALA A 161 -3.63 21.09 -7.74
C ALA A 161 -3.77 21.90 -9.05
N ASN A 162 -3.26 21.38 -10.17
CA ASN A 162 -3.45 22.00 -11.48
C ASN A 162 -4.93 22.06 -11.85
N GLY A 163 -5.68 20.96 -11.65
CA GLY A 163 -7.12 20.91 -11.89
C GLY A 163 -7.90 21.93 -11.07
N VAL A 164 -7.62 22.03 -9.76
CA VAL A 164 -8.20 23.03 -8.85
C VAL A 164 -7.91 24.47 -9.30
N LEU A 165 -6.72 24.72 -9.85
CA LEU A 165 -6.29 26.04 -10.30
C LEU A 165 -6.68 26.35 -11.76
N GLY A 166 -7.42 25.46 -12.45
CA GLY A 166 -7.77 25.64 -13.86
C GLY A 166 -6.58 25.59 -14.83
N LYS A 167 -5.47 24.96 -14.41
CA LYS A 167 -4.29 24.75 -15.25
C LYS A 167 -4.42 23.44 -16.05
N PRO A 168 -3.65 23.27 -17.14
CA PRO A 168 -3.58 22.00 -17.85
C PRO A 168 -3.25 20.84 -16.90
N VAL A 169 -3.98 19.73 -17.07
CA VAL A 169 -3.80 18.48 -16.32
C VAL A 169 -3.37 17.41 -17.32
N ASP A 170 -2.24 16.77 -17.04
CA ASP A 170 -1.81 15.57 -17.75
C ASP A 170 -1.75 14.46 -16.70
N ASN A 171 -2.80 13.62 -16.68
CA ASN A 171 -2.96 12.59 -15.67
C ASN A 171 -3.46 11.28 -16.33
N PRO A 172 -2.59 10.28 -16.51
CA PRO A 172 -2.97 9.01 -17.14
C PRO A 172 -3.87 8.15 -16.24
N PHE A 173 -4.04 8.53 -14.97
CA PHE A 173 -4.92 7.87 -14.01
C PHE A 173 -6.28 8.56 -13.87
N ALA A 174 -6.53 9.59 -14.69
CA ALA A 174 -7.80 10.31 -14.70
C ALA A 174 -8.89 9.52 -15.42
N ASP A 175 -10.09 9.50 -14.83
CA ASP A 175 -11.33 9.02 -15.45
C ASP A 175 -11.28 7.57 -15.96
N LEU A 176 -10.39 6.76 -15.38
CA LEU A 176 -10.35 5.32 -15.62
C LEU A 176 -11.56 4.64 -14.97
N ASN A 177 -12.08 3.61 -15.64
CA ASN A 177 -13.15 2.79 -15.07
C ASN A 177 -12.61 1.91 -13.94
N ILE A 178 -13.00 2.20 -12.70
CA ILE A 178 -12.61 1.40 -11.53
C ILE A 178 -13.48 0.13 -11.47
N PRO A 179 -12.95 -1.10 -11.61
CA PRO A 179 -13.79 -2.29 -11.64
C PRO A 179 -14.54 -2.55 -10.31
N LEU A 180 -15.70 -3.21 -10.40
CA LEU A 180 -16.45 -3.65 -9.22
C LEU A 180 -15.83 -4.92 -8.64
N ALA A 181 -15.52 -4.89 -7.34
CA ALA A 181 -15.14 -6.05 -6.57
C ALA A 181 -16.36 -6.94 -6.23
N PRO A 182 -16.14 -8.24 -5.95
CA PRO A 182 -17.18 -9.10 -5.38
C PRO A 182 -17.79 -8.48 -4.12
N PRO A 183 -19.09 -8.66 -3.83
CA PRO A 183 -19.74 -8.16 -2.62
C PRO A 183 -18.92 -8.42 -1.35
N TYR A 184 -18.62 -7.34 -0.62
CA TYR A 184 -17.91 -7.39 0.66
C TYR A 184 -18.39 -6.22 1.54
N GLN A 185 -18.27 -6.37 2.86
CA GLN A 185 -18.56 -5.29 3.80
C GLN A 185 -17.25 -4.63 4.24
N ASP A 186 -16.68 -5.06 5.36
CA ASP A 186 -15.39 -4.59 5.85
C ASP A 186 -14.26 -5.61 5.64
N ASN A 187 -14.61 -6.84 5.27
CA ASN A 187 -13.69 -7.95 5.03
C ASN A 187 -13.59 -8.24 3.53
N ALA A 188 -12.57 -7.69 2.87
CA ALA A 188 -12.25 -8.02 1.49
C ALA A 188 -11.68 -9.46 1.38
N TRP A 189 -12.53 -10.46 1.63
CA TRP A 189 -12.18 -11.88 1.78
C TRP A 189 -11.41 -12.44 0.58
N PHE A 190 -11.75 -11.93 -0.61
CA PHE A 190 -11.12 -12.30 -1.88
C PHE A 190 -9.64 -11.89 -1.97
N VAL A 191 -9.14 -10.95 -1.14
CA VAL A 191 -7.71 -10.58 -1.08
C VAL A 191 -6.85 -11.79 -0.75
N ASN A 192 -7.28 -12.64 0.18
CA ASN A 192 -6.51 -13.84 0.54
C ASN A 192 -6.57 -14.91 -0.55
N ILE A 193 -7.66 -14.96 -1.33
CA ILE A 193 -7.77 -15.85 -2.48
C ILE A 193 -6.85 -15.36 -3.61
N GLY A 194 -6.88 -14.07 -3.93
CA GLY A 194 -5.97 -13.46 -4.90
C GLY A 194 -4.51 -13.67 -4.52
N LYS A 195 -4.17 -13.48 -3.24
CA LYS A 195 -2.84 -13.80 -2.71
C LYS A 195 -2.45 -15.27 -2.92
N LEU A 196 -3.35 -16.21 -2.61
CA LEU A 196 -3.08 -17.64 -2.80
C LEU A 196 -2.86 -17.97 -4.28
N TRP A 197 -3.72 -17.43 -5.14
CA TRP A 197 -3.60 -17.55 -6.60
C TRP A 197 -2.25 -17.01 -7.09
N TYR A 198 -1.83 -15.83 -6.64
CA TYR A 198 -0.54 -15.24 -6.97
C TYR A 198 0.64 -16.08 -6.48
N ARG A 199 0.55 -16.67 -5.29
CA ARG A 199 1.56 -17.61 -4.81
C ARG A 199 1.64 -18.87 -5.66
N VAL A 200 0.52 -19.38 -6.18
CA VAL A 200 0.52 -20.50 -7.13
C VAL A 200 1.17 -20.10 -8.44
N LEU A 201 0.81 -18.93 -9.00
CA LEU A 201 1.42 -18.41 -10.22
C LEU A 201 2.93 -18.22 -10.09
N ASP A 202 3.41 -17.78 -8.93
CA ASP A 202 4.83 -17.60 -8.66
C ASP A 202 5.59 -18.95 -8.48
N LEU A 203 4.89 -20.08 -8.31
CA LEU A 203 5.50 -21.41 -8.23
C LEU A 203 5.61 -22.11 -9.59
N ILE A 204 4.78 -21.72 -10.57
CA ILE A 204 4.68 -22.38 -11.87
C ILE A 204 5.24 -21.54 -13.04
N ALA A 205 5.70 -20.32 -12.75
CA ALA A 205 6.37 -19.42 -13.70
C ALA A 205 7.89 -19.54 -13.56
#